data_AF-A0A257GZE4-F1
#
_entry.id   AF-A0A257GZE4-F1
#
_cell.length_a   1.000
_cell.length_b   1.000
_cell.length_c   1.000
_cell.angle_alpha   90.00
_cell.angle_beta   90.00
_cell.angle_gamma   90.00
#
_symmetry.space_group_name_H-M   'P 1'
#
loop_
_entity.id
_entity.type
_entity.pdbx_description
1 polymer ?
#
loop_
_entity_poly.entity_id
_entity_poly.type
_entity_poly.pdbx_seq_one_letter_code
_entity_poly.pdbx_strand_id
1 'polypeptide(L)'
;MGRVTPRAMADTLAAVWATPLIKGPRIAKSLAAVAAAQATLPLAVYPMLCAMVALNPTIARKDGAPLMELMLELQLAHGLALPAETQQALAGWRTTGKAKAALQALRGH
;
A
#
# COMPACT_ATOMS: atom_id res chain seq x y z
N MET A 1 7.54 -13.58 -24.28
CA MET A 1 6.84 -12.42 -23.66
C MET A 1 6.39 -12.84 -22.26
N GLY A 2 7.23 -12.60 -21.24
CA GLY A 2 6.90 -12.97 -19.86
C GLY A 2 5.77 -12.09 -19.34
N ARG A 3 4.67 -12.70 -18.88
CA ARG A 3 3.57 -11.95 -18.25
C ARG A 3 4.11 -11.29 -16.99
N VAL A 4 3.91 -9.98 -16.86
CA VAL A 4 4.21 -9.28 -15.61
C VAL A 4 3.24 -9.80 -14.56
N THR A 5 3.78 -10.49 -13.56
CA THR A 5 2.99 -10.97 -12.43
C THR A 5 2.77 -9.82 -11.43
N PRO A 6 1.66 -9.83 -10.67
CA PRO A 6 1.45 -8.86 -9.59
C PRO A 6 2.62 -8.82 -8.60
N ARG A 7 3.25 -9.97 -8.33
CA ARG A 7 4.45 -10.10 -7.48
C ARG A 7 5.65 -9.37 -8.09
N ALA A 8 5.98 -9.60 -9.36
CA ALA A 8 7.10 -8.94 -10.02
C ALA A 8 6.91 -7.41 -10.11
N MET A 9 5.67 -6.97 -10.29
CA MET A 9 5.32 -5.55 -10.22
C MET A 9 5.49 -5.01 -8.80
N ALA A 10 5.03 -5.75 -7.78
CA ALA A 10 5.19 -5.39 -6.38
C ALA A 10 6.67 -5.30 -5.97
N ASP A 11 7.53 -6.22 -6.42
CA ASP A 11 8.97 -6.21 -6.16
C ASP A 11 9.64 -4.98 -6.78
N THR A 12 9.32 -4.68 -8.04
CA THR A 12 9.83 -3.50 -8.74
C THR A 12 9.38 -2.22 -8.04
N LEU A 13 8.10 -2.14 -7.69
CA LEU A 13 7.57 -0.99 -6.98
C LEU A 13 8.13 -0.90 -5.57
N ALA A 14 8.33 -1.99 -4.85
CA ALA A 14 8.96 -2.01 -3.54
C ALA A 14 10.42 -1.50 -3.62
N ALA A 15 11.16 -1.85 -4.67
CA ALA A 15 12.51 -1.34 -4.93
C ALA A 15 12.51 0.17 -5.24
N VAL A 16 11.61 0.62 -6.13
CA VAL A 16 11.40 2.06 -6.41
C VAL A 16 10.97 2.77 -5.12
N TRP A 17 10.14 2.14 -4.33
CA TRP A 17 9.65 2.67 -3.07
C TRP A 17 10.80 2.78 -2.07
N ALA A 18 11.67 1.80 -1.92
CA ALA A 18 12.81 1.81 -0.99
C ALA A 18 13.79 2.97 -1.22
N THR A 19 13.77 3.61 -2.40
CA THR A 19 14.47 4.87 -2.65
C THR A 19 13.69 6.06 -2.07
N PRO A 20 14.34 7.10 -1.49
CA PRO A 20 13.66 8.32 -1.06
C PRO A 20 12.87 8.95 -2.21
N LEU A 21 11.55 8.78 -2.18
CA LEU A 21 10.67 9.29 -3.22
C LEU A 21 10.47 10.80 -2.98
N ILE A 22 11.26 11.62 -3.67
CA ILE A 22 11.13 13.09 -3.69
C ILE A 22 9.69 13.54 -4.01
N LYS A 23 8.85 12.66 -4.60
CA LYS A 23 7.46 12.91 -5.00
C LYS A 23 6.45 11.85 -4.53
N GLY A 24 6.71 11.16 -3.41
CA GLY A 24 5.82 10.12 -2.86
C GLY A 24 4.33 10.48 -2.83
N PRO A 25 3.93 11.67 -2.33
CA PRO A 25 2.53 12.10 -2.33
C PRO A 25 1.91 12.23 -3.73
N ARG A 26 2.68 12.64 -4.74
CA ARG A 26 2.18 12.76 -6.13
C ARG A 26 1.94 11.38 -6.75
N ILE A 27 2.77 10.40 -6.42
CA ILE A 27 2.62 9.02 -6.90
C ILE A 27 1.37 8.40 -6.29
N ALA A 28 1.16 8.54 -4.98
CA ALA A 28 -0.05 8.07 -4.30
C ALA A 28 -1.33 8.65 -4.92
N LYS A 29 -1.37 9.97 -5.15
CA LYS A 29 -2.51 10.65 -5.78
C LYS A 29 -2.79 10.17 -7.20
N SER A 30 -1.73 9.90 -7.98
CA SER A 30 -1.86 9.38 -9.35
C SER A 30 -2.40 7.95 -9.32
N LEU A 31 -1.92 7.12 -8.39
CA LEU A 31 -2.40 5.74 -8.22
C LEU A 31 -3.88 5.70 -7.82
N ALA A 32 -4.27 6.56 -6.87
CA ALA A 32 -5.65 6.71 -6.42
C ALA A 32 -6.58 7.13 -7.57
N ALA A 33 -6.17 8.12 -8.37
CA ALA A 33 -6.94 8.58 -9.51
C ALA A 33 -7.15 7.49 -10.58
N VAL A 34 -6.10 6.70 -10.86
CA VAL A 34 -6.19 5.59 -11.84
C VAL A 34 -7.03 4.43 -11.30
N ALA A 35 -6.92 4.12 -9.99
CA ALA A 35 -7.74 3.12 -9.33
C ALA A 35 -9.23 3.50 -9.32
N ALA A 36 -9.56 4.78 -9.10
CA ALA A 36 -10.93 5.28 -9.18
C ALA A 36 -11.50 5.26 -10.60
N ALA A 37 -10.66 5.43 -11.62
CA ALA A 37 -11.09 5.49 -13.02
C ALA A 37 -11.32 4.12 -13.68
N GLN A 38 -10.85 3.02 -13.07
CA GLN A 38 -10.92 1.67 -13.65
C GLN A 38 -11.47 0.67 -12.62
N ALA A 39 -12.72 0.22 -12.81
CA ALA A 39 -13.44 -0.61 -11.84
C ALA A 39 -12.74 -1.91 -11.41
N THR A 40 -11.89 -2.49 -12.27
CA THR A 40 -11.15 -3.73 -11.97
C THR A 40 -9.77 -3.48 -11.35
N LEU A 41 -9.27 -2.25 -11.42
CA LEU A 41 -7.92 -1.90 -11.02
C LEU A 41 -7.72 -1.90 -9.48
N PRO A 42 -8.70 -1.51 -8.64
CA PRO A 42 -8.63 -1.66 -7.19
C PRO A 42 -8.30 -3.09 -6.73
N LEU A 43 -8.87 -4.09 -7.40
CA LEU A 43 -8.64 -5.51 -7.11
C LEU A 43 -7.22 -5.98 -7.47
N ALA A 44 -6.50 -5.26 -8.34
CA ALA A 44 -5.11 -5.52 -8.67
C ALA A 44 -4.15 -4.67 -7.84
N VAL A 45 -4.52 -3.41 -7.57
CA VAL A 45 -3.70 -2.45 -6.82
C VAL A 45 -3.64 -2.82 -5.34
N TYR A 46 -4.76 -3.17 -4.71
CA TYR A 46 -4.78 -3.46 -3.28
C TYR A 46 -3.86 -4.66 -2.88
N PRO A 47 -3.91 -5.82 -3.57
CA PRO A 47 -2.94 -6.91 -3.31
C PRO A 47 -1.49 -6.49 -3.55
N MET A 48 -1.25 -5.61 -4.53
CA MET A 48 0.09 -5.10 -4.81
C MET A 48 0.61 -4.19 -3.69
N LEU A 49 -0.22 -3.29 -3.16
CA LEU A 49 0.12 -2.46 -2.00
C LEU A 49 0.37 -3.33 -0.75
N CYS A 50 -0.47 -4.34 -0.53
CA CYS A 50 -0.30 -5.33 0.53
C CYS A 50 1.04 -6.07 0.43
N ALA A 51 1.43 -6.50 -0.78
CA ALA A 51 2.70 -7.15 -1.04
C ALA A 51 3.89 -6.20 -0.81
N MET A 52 3.80 -4.93 -1.23
CA MET A 52 4.86 -3.95 -0.98
C MET A 52 5.14 -3.73 0.51
N VAL A 53 4.09 -3.71 1.32
CA VAL A 53 4.20 -3.60 2.79
C VAL A 53 4.83 -4.86 3.38
N ALA A 54 4.42 -6.05 2.91
CA ALA A 54 4.94 -7.33 3.37
C ALA A 54 6.42 -7.57 3.02
N LEU A 55 6.89 -7.04 1.88
CA LEU A 55 8.27 -7.21 1.42
C LEU A 55 9.30 -6.42 2.25
N ASN A 56 8.91 -5.32 2.89
CA ASN A 56 9.84 -4.44 3.63
C ASN A 56 9.27 -3.99 4.99
N PRO A 57 9.10 -4.92 5.94
CA PRO A 57 8.47 -4.63 7.24
C PRO A 57 9.33 -3.75 8.16
N THR A 58 10.64 -3.63 7.92
CA THR A 58 11.57 -2.91 8.81
C THR A 58 11.77 -1.43 8.45
N ILE A 59 11.36 -1.02 7.25
CA ILE A 59 11.50 0.36 6.80
C ILE A 59 10.30 1.15 7.30
N ALA A 60 10.40 1.69 8.53
CA ALA A 60 9.46 2.69 9.01
C ALA A 60 9.64 3.98 8.17
N ARG A 61 8.75 4.19 7.19
CA ARG A 61 8.87 5.30 6.23
C ARG A 61 8.22 6.58 6.75
N LYS A 62 8.86 7.70 6.46
CA LYS A 62 8.26 9.05 6.63
C LYS A 62 6.95 9.22 5.83
N ASP A 63 6.81 8.54 4.70
CA ASP A 63 5.62 8.59 3.84
C ASP A 63 4.68 7.37 4.00
N GLY A 64 4.71 6.69 5.15
CA GLY A 64 3.84 5.53 5.40
C GLY A 64 2.35 5.89 5.50
N ALA A 65 2.02 7.12 5.94
CA ALA A 65 0.64 7.55 6.14
C ALA A 65 -0.19 7.60 4.84
N PRO A 66 0.23 8.28 3.76
CA PRO A 66 -0.53 8.31 2.50
C PRO A 66 -0.76 6.92 1.90
N LEU A 67 0.18 5.98 2.09
CA LEU A 67 0.04 4.61 1.62
C LEU A 67 -1.06 3.87 2.38
N MET A 68 -1.06 3.98 3.71
CA MET A 68 -2.07 3.37 4.55
C MET A 68 -3.45 3.99 4.33
N GLU A 69 -3.52 5.30 4.08
CA GLU A 69 -4.75 6.00 3.70
C GLU A 69 -5.30 5.44 2.37
N LEU A 70 -4.46 5.27 1.35
CA LEU A 70 -4.88 4.66 0.07
C LEU A 70 -5.35 3.21 0.24
N MET A 71 -4.65 2.41 1.05
CA MET A 71 -5.08 1.03 1.35
C MET A 71 -6.45 1.03 2.04
N LEU A 72 -6.67 1.94 2.98
CA LEU A 72 -7.94 2.07 3.69
C LEU A 72 -9.07 2.49 2.76
N GLU A 73 -8.83 3.48 1.91
CA GLU A 73 -9.81 3.93 0.89
C GLU A 73 -10.23 2.77 -0.01
N LEU A 74 -9.28 1.97 -0.50
CA LEU A 74 -9.57 0.81 -1.35
C LEU A 74 -10.29 -0.32 -0.59
N GLN A 75 -9.92 -0.57 0.67
CA GLN A 75 -10.57 -1.53 1.54
C GLN A 75 -12.04 -1.15 1.80
N LEU A 76 -12.30 0.12 2.11
CA LEU A 76 -13.66 0.61 2.38
C LEU A 76 -14.51 0.66 1.10
N ALA A 77 -13.95 1.13 -0.02
CA ALA A 77 -14.68 1.26 -1.27
C ALA A 77 -15.05 -0.09 -1.90
N HIS A 78 -14.28 -1.16 -1.63
CA HIS A 78 -14.43 -2.45 -2.30
C HIS A 78 -14.57 -3.65 -1.35
N GLY A 79 -14.67 -3.43 -0.03
CA GLY A 79 -14.83 -4.50 0.96
C GLY A 79 -13.65 -5.48 1.01
N LEU A 80 -12.43 -5.01 0.80
CA LEU A 80 -11.24 -5.86 0.70
C LEU A 80 -10.66 -6.18 2.06
N ALA A 81 -10.35 -7.45 2.31
CA ALA A 81 -9.74 -7.87 3.57
C ALA A 81 -8.22 -7.66 3.55
N LEU A 82 -7.68 -7.15 4.66
CA LEU A 82 -6.25 -6.99 4.85
C LEU A 82 -5.57 -8.36 5.08
N PRO A 83 -4.64 -8.81 4.21
CA PRO A 83 -4.00 -10.12 4.36
C PRO A 83 -3.19 -10.25 5.64
N ALA A 84 -3.13 -11.46 6.22
CA ALA A 84 -2.42 -11.73 7.48
C ALA A 84 -0.93 -11.35 7.45
N GLU A 85 -0.24 -11.62 6.33
CA GLU A 85 1.17 -11.26 6.14
C GLU A 85 1.37 -9.73 6.19
N THR A 86 0.43 -8.98 5.60
CA THR A 86 0.43 -7.51 5.63
C THR A 86 0.13 -6.99 7.03
N GLN A 87 -0.81 -7.62 7.77
CA GLN A 87 -1.08 -7.27 9.16
C GLN A 87 0.15 -7.43 10.06
N GLN A 88 0.87 -8.55 9.89
CA GLN A 88 2.11 -8.85 10.61
C GLN A 88 3.22 -7.86 10.26
N ALA A 89 3.40 -7.55 8.98
CA ALA A 89 4.39 -6.56 8.53
C ALA A 89 4.12 -5.17 9.13
N LEU A 90 2.85 -4.72 9.10
CA LEU A 90 2.45 -3.45 9.71
C LEU A 90 2.60 -3.43 11.24
N ALA A 91 2.57 -4.59 11.92
CA ALA A 91 2.82 -4.65 13.36
C ALA A 91 4.26 -4.34 13.74
N GLY A 92 5.21 -4.59 12.82
CA GLY A 92 6.61 -4.21 12.99
C GLY A 92 6.89 -2.72 12.78
N TRP A 93 5.93 -1.95 12.23
CA TRP A 93 6.16 -0.55 11.90
C TRP A 93 6.04 0.36 13.12
N ARG A 94 7.09 1.14 13.39
CA ARG A 94 7.00 2.29 14.32
C ARG A 94 6.26 3.43 13.63
N THR A 95 4.94 3.46 13.76
CA THR A 95 4.07 4.54 13.23
C THR A 95 3.81 5.63 14.27
N THR A 96 3.83 6.90 13.86
CA THR A 96 3.45 8.06 14.70
C THR A 96 2.48 8.97 13.94
N GLY A 97 1.72 9.81 14.66
CA GLY A 97 0.80 10.79 14.06
C GLY A 97 -0.24 10.15 13.13
N LYS A 98 -0.43 10.70 11.93
CA LYS A 98 -1.41 10.23 10.93
C LYS A 98 -1.21 8.78 10.51
N ALA A 99 0.04 8.31 10.46
CA ALA A 99 0.37 6.93 10.11
C ALA A 99 -0.23 5.94 11.12
N LYS A 100 -0.23 6.30 12.41
CA LYS A 100 -0.81 5.49 13.47
C LYS A 100 -2.34 5.42 13.36
N ALA A 101 -2.98 6.54 13.04
CA ALA A 101 -4.43 6.60 12.87
C ALA A 101 -4.89 5.74 11.66
N ALA A 102 -4.21 5.87 10.52
CA ALA A 102 -4.50 5.06 9.34
C ALA A 102 -4.29 3.55 9.59
N LEU A 103 -3.22 3.18 10.31
CA LEU A 103 -2.98 1.80 10.70
C LEU A 103 -4.08 1.23 11.61
N GLN A 104 -4.57 2.02 12.57
CA GLN A 104 -5.66 1.60 13.44
C GLN A 104 -6.95 1.38 12.64
N ALA A 105 -7.28 2.29 11.73
CA ALA A 105 -8.45 2.15 10.86
C ALA A 105 -8.34 0.91 9.96
N LEU A 106 -7.17 0.66 9.35
CA LEU A 106 -6.91 -0.54 8.52
C LEU A 106 -7.09 -1.87 9.26
N ARG A 107 -6.91 -1.89 10.59
CA ARG A 107 -7.08 -3.11 11.41
C ARG A 107 -8.48 -3.25 12.00
N GLY A 108 -9.26 -2.17 12.02
CA GLY A 108 -10.62 -2.14 12.55
C GLY A 108 -11.69 -2.51 11.52
N HIS A 109 -11.29 -2.65 10.25
CA HIS A 109 -12.11 -3.07 9.12
C HIS A 109 -11.57 -4.38 8.53
#